data_AF-A0A357T5Q7-F1
#
_entry.id   AF-A0A357T5Q7-F1
#
_cell.length_a   1.000
_cell.length_b   1.000
_cell.length_c   1.000
_cell.angle_alpha   90.00
_cell.angle_beta   90.00
_cell.angle_gamma   90.00
#
_symmetry.space_group_name_H-M   'P 1'
#
loop_
_entity.id
_entity.type
_entity.pdbx_description
1 polymer ?
#
loop_
_entity_poly.entity_id
_entity_poly.type
_entity_poly.pdbx_seq_one_letter_code
_entity_poly.pdbx_strand_id
1 'polypeptide(L)'
;ADFEKKRFAQANNEQIAINMKASRLMILMQPLMMTIMNLSIVAVLWFGGRQVAQGSLMVGEIIALLNYFSRILFSLMMITFMLMGASRAKVSADRINEVLETKVEITDPPDASTAPINEGKVVFEDVTFQYQGAGGQPVLKKVCLTASPGQVVAILGATGSGKSTLVNLIPRLYEPTAGRILIDGRDLKTIQLRTLRTAVRIALQESILFSGSIKDNIRWGKADASDAEVVAAAQAAHAHDFIMSLPDGYETQLGRRGVNLSGGQKQRLAIARAIIKKPSILILDDSTSAVDLKTEYLIQQSLKKLMKETTCFIIAQRISAVLEADQIILLEEGKIVGSGDHEELLRVNSIYQDITVPPL
;
A
#
# COMPACT_ATOMS: atom_id res chain seq x y z
N ALA A 1 -14.34 -31.78 9.38
CA ALA A 1 -15.61 -31.31 8.79
C ALA A 1 -16.69 -31.04 9.83
N ASP A 2 -17.00 -31.98 10.73
CA ASP A 2 -18.08 -31.81 11.71
C ASP A 2 -17.80 -30.79 12.82
N PHE A 3 -16.54 -30.59 13.18
CA PHE A 3 -16.12 -29.51 14.08
C PHE A 3 -16.47 -28.12 13.52
N GLU A 4 -16.10 -27.85 12.26
CA GLU A 4 -16.41 -26.57 11.61
C GLU A 4 -17.92 -26.36 11.40
N LYS A 5 -18.67 -27.43 11.11
CA LYS A 5 -20.14 -27.38 11.06
C LYS A 5 -20.74 -26.98 12.40
N LYS A 6 -20.25 -27.55 13.52
CA LYS A 6 -20.71 -27.19 14.87
C LYS A 6 -20.37 -25.75 15.22
N ARG A 7 -19.14 -25.31 14.92
CA ARG A 7 -18.69 -23.93 15.14
C ARG A 7 -19.54 -22.92 14.36
N PHE A 8 -19.81 -23.19 13.08
CA PHE A 8 -20.70 -22.37 12.27
C PHE A 8 -22.13 -22.35 12.81
N ALA A 9 -22.68 -23.52 13.19
CA ALA A 9 -24.03 -23.62 13.74
C ALA A 9 -24.18 -22.80 15.04
N GLN A 10 -23.16 -22.79 15.89
CA GLN A 10 -23.16 -21.96 17.10
C GLN A 10 -23.22 -20.47 16.77
N ALA A 11 -22.32 -19.98 15.90
CA ALA A 11 -22.32 -18.58 15.48
C ALA A 11 -23.63 -18.17 14.78
N ASN A 12 -24.20 -19.06 13.97
CA ASN A 12 -25.48 -18.83 13.30
C ASN A 12 -26.64 -18.73 14.31
N ASN A 13 -26.67 -19.61 15.32
CA ASN A 13 -27.69 -19.57 16.36
C ASN A 13 -27.59 -18.31 17.23
N GLU A 14 -26.37 -17.87 17.55
CA GLU A 14 -26.14 -16.59 18.24
C GLU A 14 -26.64 -15.40 17.41
N GLN A 15 -26.33 -15.38 16.11
CA GLN A 15 -26.81 -14.33 15.20
C GLN A 15 -28.34 -14.33 15.07
N ILE A 16 -28.96 -15.50 14.97
CA ILE A 16 -30.43 -15.65 14.97
C ILE A 16 -31.01 -15.10 16.28
N ALA A 17 -30.43 -15.45 17.43
CA ALA A 17 -30.92 -14.99 18.72
C ALA A 17 -30.84 -13.46 18.86
N ILE A 18 -29.75 -12.84 18.41
CA ILE A 18 -29.56 -11.38 18.41
C ILE A 18 -30.58 -10.71 17.48
N ASN A 19 -30.71 -11.20 16.24
CA ASN A 19 -31.65 -10.65 15.27
C ASN A 19 -33.10 -10.81 15.74
N MET A 20 -33.47 -11.95 16.32
CA MET A 20 -34.82 -12.16 16.85
C MET A 20 -35.14 -11.21 18.00
N LYS A 21 -34.17 -10.92 18.89
CA LYS A 21 -34.36 -9.92 19.95
C LYS A 21 -34.58 -8.52 19.36
N ALA A 22 -33.77 -8.10 18.39
CA ALA A 22 -33.92 -6.81 17.72
C ALA A 22 -35.25 -6.70 16.95
N SER A 23 -35.60 -7.73 16.18
CA SER A 23 -36.85 -7.79 15.41
C SER A 23 -38.08 -7.75 16.31
N ARG A 24 -38.08 -8.41 17.47
CA ARG A 24 -39.21 -8.32 18.42
C ARG A 24 -39.45 -6.89 18.90
N LEU A 25 -38.39 -6.13 19.16
CA LEU A 25 -38.50 -4.71 19.53
C LEU A 25 -39.04 -3.86 18.37
N MET A 26 -38.57 -4.13 17.14
CA MET A 26 -39.03 -3.40 15.95
C MET A 26 -40.49 -3.71 15.57
N ILE A 27 -40.92 -4.97 15.70
CA ILE A 27 -42.30 -5.40 15.36
C ILE A 27 -43.33 -4.68 16.23
N LEU A 28 -43.01 -4.35 17.49
CA LEU A 28 -43.93 -3.63 18.38
C LEU A 28 -44.13 -2.16 17.99
N MET A 29 -43.22 -1.55 17.22
CA MET A 29 -43.30 -0.13 16.89
C MET A 29 -44.49 0.22 15.99
N GLN A 30 -44.75 -0.58 14.94
CA GLN A 30 -45.83 -0.28 14.00
C GLN A 30 -47.25 -0.45 14.60
N PRO A 31 -47.56 -1.54 15.34
CA PRO A 31 -48.84 -1.66 16.03
C PRO A 31 -49.05 -0.57 17.08
N LEU A 32 -48.04 -0.27 17.89
CA LEU A 32 -48.12 0.81 18.90
C LEU A 32 -48.44 2.15 18.25
N MET A 33 -47.77 2.45 17.13
CA MET A 33 -48.03 3.66 16.33
C MET A 33 -49.46 3.69 15.78
N MET A 34 -49.95 2.59 15.21
CA MET A 34 -51.34 2.52 14.74
C MET A 34 -52.35 2.69 15.87
N THR A 35 -52.08 2.13 17.05
CA THR A 35 -52.92 2.32 18.23
C THR A 35 -52.96 3.79 18.65
N ILE A 36 -51.80 4.46 18.73
CA ILE A 36 -51.74 5.90 19.05
C ILE A 36 -52.52 6.72 18.01
N MET A 37 -52.35 6.42 16.72
CA MET A 37 -53.06 7.10 15.64
C MET A 37 -54.57 6.92 15.75
N ASN A 38 -55.05 5.69 15.93
CA ASN A 38 -56.47 5.40 16.04
C ASN A 38 -57.10 6.00 17.30
N LEU A 39 -56.41 5.93 18.46
CA LEU A 39 -56.88 6.58 19.69
C LEU A 39 -56.99 8.09 19.51
N SER A 40 -56.07 8.70 18.76
CA SER A 40 -56.11 10.13 18.48
C SER A 40 -57.27 10.51 17.56
N ILE A 41 -57.59 9.69 16.55
CA ILE A 41 -58.77 9.87 15.70
C ILE A 41 -60.04 9.83 16.56
N VAL A 42 -60.16 8.83 17.44
CA VAL A 42 -61.30 8.69 18.36
C VAL A 42 -61.41 9.91 19.27
N ALA A 43 -60.29 10.39 19.84
CA ALA A 43 -60.28 11.58 20.69
C ALA A 43 -60.73 12.83 19.91
N VAL A 44 -60.19 13.07 18.72
CA VAL A 44 -60.56 14.22 17.88
C VAL A 44 -62.03 14.18 17.49
N LEU A 45 -62.56 13.01 17.12
CA LEU A 45 -63.98 12.86 16.79
C LEU A 45 -64.88 13.05 18.02
N TRP A 46 -64.49 12.54 19.19
CA TRP A 46 -65.25 12.68 20.43
C TRP A 46 -65.33 14.14 20.90
N PHE A 47 -64.18 14.81 21.03
CA PHE A 47 -64.13 16.20 21.48
C PHE A 47 -64.61 17.19 20.40
N GLY A 48 -64.25 16.95 19.14
CA GLY A 48 -64.69 17.75 18.01
C GLY A 48 -66.20 17.62 17.79
N GLY A 49 -66.75 16.41 17.85
CA GLY A 49 -68.18 16.17 17.71
C GLY A 49 -69.01 16.88 18.76
N ARG A 50 -68.55 16.92 20.02
CA ARG A 50 -69.20 17.69 21.09
C ARG A 50 -69.20 19.20 20.81
N GLN A 51 -68.13 19.74 20.23
CA GLN A 51 -68.03 21.15 19.88
C GLN A 51 -68.88 21.52 18.64
N VAL A 52 -68.95 20.64 17.64
CA VAL A 52 -69.88 20.81 16.51
C VAL A 52 -71.33 20.81 17.01
N ALA A 53 -71.69 19.93 17.93
CA ALA A 53 -73.03 19.89 18.53
C ALA A 53 -73.37 21.18 19.33
N GLN A 54 -72.36 21.92 19.80
CA GLN A 54 -72.50 23.21 20.49
C GLN A 54 -72.45 24.41 19.51
N GLY A 55 -72.25 24.17 18.21
CA GLY A 55 -72.18 25.20 17.18
C GLY A 55 -70.85 25.98 17.14
N SER A 56 -69.83 25.54 17.87
CA SER A 56 -68.55 26.24 17.97
C SER A 56 -67.53 25.86 16.89
N LEU A 57 -67.78 24.76 16.16
CA LEU A 57 -66.94 24.27 15.07
C LEU A 57 -67.79 23.78 13.89
N MET A 58 -67.25 23.87 12.68
CA MET A 58 -67.79 23.25 11.47
C MET A 58 -67.24 21.83 11.29
N VAL A 59 -68.03 20.95 10.67
CA VAL A 59 -67.63 19.56 10.38
C VAL A 59 -66.34 19.50 9.54
N GLY A 60 -66.16 20.44 8.60
CA GLY A 60 -64.95 20.56 7.79
C GLY A 60 -63.68 20.82 8.61
N GLU A 61 -63.78 21.52 9.74
CA GLU A 61 -62.65 21.83 10.61
C GLU A 61 -62.15 20.58 11.36
N ILE A 62 -63.05 19.66 11.72
CA ILE A 62 -62.67 18.35 12.30
C ILE A 62 -61.91 17.51 11.27
N ILE A 63 -62.38 17.47 10.02
CA ILE A 63 -61.72 16.73 8.94
C ILE A 63 -60.33 17.32 8.66
N ALA A 64 -60.21 18.65 8.69
CA ALA A 64 -58.91 19.32 8.57
C ALA A 64 -57.97 18.97 9.73
N LEU A 65 -58.47 19.00 10.97
CA LEU A 65 -57.71 18.65 12.17
C LEU A 65 -57.19 17.21 12.14
N LEU A 66 -58.01 16.24 11.70
CA LEU A 66 -57.59 14.85 11.53
C LEU A 66 -56.45 14.69 10.51
N ASN A 67 -56.51 15.44 9.41
CA ASN A 67 -55.46 15.44 8.39
C ASN A 67 -54.17 16.07 8.92
N TYR A 68 -54.26 17.20 9.64
CA TYR A 68 -53.10 17.83 10.27
C TYR A 68 -52.46 16.93 11.30
N PHE A 69 -53.26 16.27 12.15
CA PHE A 69 -52.76 15.38 13.17
C PHE A 69 -52.02 14.17 12.57
N SER A 70 -52.58 13.57 11.52
CA SER A 70 -51.94 12.48 10.79
C SER A 70 -50.60 12.92 10.19
N ARG A 71 -50.55 14.10 9.55
CA ARG A 71 -49.29 14.66 9.01
C ARG A 71 -48.24 14.89 10.09
N ILE A 72 -48.62 15.45 11.25
CA ILE A 72 -47.71 15.67 12.38
C ILE A 72 -47.10 14.35 12.84
N LEU A 73 -47.90 13.30 13.02
CA LEU A 73 -47.41 11.98 13.43
C LEU A 73 -46.45 11.38 12.39
N PHE A 74 -46.78 11.44 11.10
CA PHE A 74 -45.89 10.98 10.03
C PHE A 74 -44.58 11.77 9.99
N SER A 75 -44.62 13.09 10.13
CA SER A 75 -43.42 13.93 10.18
C SER A 75 -42.52 13.60 11.38
N LEU A 76 -43.10 13.36 12.56
CA LEU A 76 -42.35 12.97 13.76
C LEU A 76 -41.60 11.64 13.56
N MET A 77 -42.24 10.68 12.89
CA MET A 77 -41.59 9.42 12.53
C MET A 77 -40.44 9.63 11.54
N MET A 78 -40.66 10.43 10.51
CA MET A 78 -39.62 10.75 9.52
C MET A 78 -38.39 11.36 10.18
N ILE A 79 -38.57 12.28 11.14
CA ILE A 79 -37.47 12.86 11.93
C ILE A 79 -36.72 11.78 12.70
N THR A 80 -37.42 10.83 13.31
CA THR A 80 -36.80 9.73 14.07
C THR A 80 -35.92 8.84 13.18
N PHE A 81 -36.41 8.48 11.98
CA PHE A 81 -35.60 7.77 10.99
C PHE A 81 -34.42 8.60 10.48
N MET A 82 -34.61 9.91 10.27
CA MET A 82 -33.54 10.82 9.89
C MET A 82 -32.45 10.92 10.96
N LEU A 83 -32.78 10.95 12.25
CA LEU A 83 -31.81 10.96 13.34
C LEU A 83 -30.91 9.72 13.33
N MET A 84 -31.48 8.54 13.07
CA MET A 84 -30.68 7.31 12.90
C MET A 84 -29.76 7.39 11.67
N GLY A 85 -30.24 7.96 10.57
CA GLY A 85 -29.42 8.23 9.38
C GLY A 85 -28.29 9.20 9.64
N ALA A 86 -28.59 10.31 10.34
CA ALA A 86 -27.63 11.35 10.71
C ALA A 86 -26.51 10.82 11.61
N SER A 87 -26.83 9.93 12.57
CA SER A 87 -25.81 9.29 13.40
C SER A 87 -24.83 8.45 12.57
N ARG A 88 -25.31 7.65 11.62
CA ARG A 88 -24.43 6.87 10.71
C ARG A 88 -23.63 7.78 9.79
N ALA A 89 -24.26 8.84 9.27
CA ALA A 89 -23.59 9.82 8.42
C ALA A 89 -22.46 10.53 9.17
N LYS A 90 -22.68 10.89 10.44
CA LYS A 90 -21.65 11.48 11.30
C LYS A 90 -20.45 10.56 11.45
N VAL A 91 -20.64 9.27 11.77
CA VAL A 91 -19.53 8.32 11.90
C VAL A 91 -18.73 8.19 10.60
N SER A 92 -19.40 8.20 9.44
CA SER A 92 -18.71 8.23 8.15
C SER A 92 -17.95 9.54 7.91
N ALA A 93 -18.54 10.68 8.29
CA ALA A 93 -17.90 11.98 8.19
C ALA A 93 -16.66 12.09 9.08
N ASP A 94 -16.73 11.58 10.32
CA ASP A 94 -15.61 11.57 11.26
C ASP A 94 -14.40 10.80 10.69
N ARG A 95 -14.63 9.63 10.06
CA ARG A 95 -13.55 8.87 9.39
C ARG A 95 -12.97 9.58 8.17
N ILE A 96 -13.80 10.30 7.40
CA ILE A 96 -13.32 11.10 6.28
C ILE A 96 -12.46 12.25 6.80
N ASN A 97 -12.92 12.93 7.84
CA ASN A 97 -12.19 14.04 8.47
C ASN A 97 -10.86 13.55 9.06
N GLU A 98 -10.80 12.37 9.68
CA GLU A 98 -9.55 11.78 10.17
C GLU A 98 -8.50 11.67 9.05
N VAL A 99 -8.90 11.22 7.86
CA VAL A 99 -7.99 11.14 6.69
C VAL A 99 -7.62 12.52 6.16
N LEU A 100 -8.57 13.46 6.09
CA LEU A 100 -8.33 14.80 5.57
C LEU A 100 -7.47 15.67 6.49
N GLU A 101 -7.59 15.47 7.81
CA GLU A 101 -6.84 16.20 8.84
C GLU A 101 -5.48 15.56 9.13
N THR A 102 -5.21 14.36 8.60
CA THR A 102 -3.90 13.70 8.74
C THR A 102 -2.82 14.56 8.10
N LYS A 103 -1.85 15.01 8.91
CA LYS A 103 -0.71 15.79 8.45
C LYS A 103 0.24 14.91 7.63
N VAL A 104 0.65 15.41 6.46
CA VAL A 104 1.67 14.74 5.63
C VAL A 104 3.02 14.86 6.33
N GLU A 105 3.63 13.73 6.69
CA GLU A 105 4.92 13.71 7.41
C GLU A 105 6.10 14.18 6.56
N ILE A 106 6.12 13.81 5.27
CA ILE A 106 7.22 14.09 4.36
C ILE A 106 6.77 15.10 3.31
N THR A 107 7.34 16.31 3.38
CA THR A 107 7.06 17.41 2.44
C THR A 107 8.36 17.99 1.90
N ASP A 108 8.26 18.64 0.74
CA ASP A 108 9.38 19.40 0.16
C ASP A 108 9.62 20.66 1.00
N PRO A 109 10.87 20.99 1.39
CA PRO A 109 11.16 22.29 1.98
C PRO A 109 10.91 23.43 0.96
N PRO A 110 10.67 24.67 1.42
CA PRO A 110 10.38 25.80 0.53
C PRO A 110 11.47 26.07 -0.52
N ASP A 111 12.72 25.75 -0.19
CA ASP A 111 13.93 25.94 -1.00
C ASP A 111 14.46 24.62 -1.60
N ALA A 112 13.60 23.61 -1.75
CA ALA A 112 13.98 22.31 -2.29
C ALA A 112 14.65 22.44 -3.67
N SER A 113 15.86 21.89 -3.79
CA SER A 113 16.62 21.84 -5.03
C SER A 113 15.89 20.99 -6.07
N THR A 114 15.64 21.59 -7.23
CA THR A 114 15.09 20.90 -8.42
C THR A 114 16.17 20.38 -9.37
N ALA A 115 17.44 20.70 -9.11
CA ALA A 115 18.56 20.29 -9.97
C ALA A 115 18.64 18.75 -10.08
N PRO A 116 18.84 18.22 -11.31
CA PRO A 116 18.83 16.78 -11.56
C PRO A 116 19.91 16.05 -10.76
N ILE A 117 19.67 14.77 -10.51
CA ILE A 117 20.67 13.83 -9.99
C ILE A 117 21.32 13.19 -11.21
N ASN A 118 22.65 13.21 -11.27
CA ASN A 118 23.38 12.81 -12.46
C ASN A 118 24.21 11.56 -12.21
N GLU A 119 25.00 11.56 -11.13
CA GLU A 119 25.97 10.49 -10.87
C GLU A 119 25.36 9.33 -10.07
N GLY A 120 24.42 9.63 -9.17
CA GLY A 120 23.78 8.61 -8.34
C GLY A 120 24.68 8.11 -7.20
N LYS A 121 25.64 8.91 -6.73
CA LYS A 121 26.45 8.56 -5.55
C LYS A 121 25.58 8.64 -4.30
N VAL A 122 25.53 7.58 -3.49
CA VAL A 122 24.73 7.54 -2.26
C VAL A 122 25.63 7.40 -1.04
N VAL A 123 25.45 8.25 -0.03
CA VAL A 123 26.21 8.22 1.23
C VAL A 123 25.27 8.22 2.42
N PHE A 124 25.44 7.26 3.32
CA PHE A 124 24.79 7.20 4.63
C PHE A 124 25.82 7.66 5.68
N GLU A 125 25.45 8.66 6.48
CA GLU A 125 26.28 9.20 7.57
C GLU A 125 25.57 9.02 8.92
N ASP A 126 26.05 8.05 9.72
CA ASP A 126 25.55 7.71 11.06
C ASP A 126 24.03 7.50 11.14
N VAL A 127 23.45 6.90 10.10
CA VAL A 127 21.99 6.80 9.94
C VAL A 127 21.38 5.87 10.97
N THR A 128 20.46 6.40 11.76
CA THR A 128 19.64 5.65 12.73
C THR A 128 18.17 5.84 12.36
N PHE A 129 17.41 4.76 12.37
CA PHE A 129 16.00 4.81 11.97
C PHE A 129 15.11 3.91 12.84
N GLN A 130 13.94 4.43 13.19
CA GLN A 130 12.88 3.73 13.90
C GLN A 130 11.52 4.07 13.27
N TYR A 131 10.68 3.07 13.07
CA TYR A 131 9.29 3.29 12.63
C TYR A 131 8.47 3.95 13.73
N GLN A 132 7.68 4.96 13.38
CA GLN A 132 6.77 5.61 14.33
C GLN A 132 5.73 4.61 14.85
N GLY A 133 5.39 4.67 16.14
CA GLY A 133 4.43 3.77 16.79
C GLY A 133 4.98 2.38 17.15
N ALA A 134 6.15 1.99 16.63
CA ALA A 134 6.87 0.83 17.13
C ALA A 134 7.60 1.24 18.42
N GLY A 135 7.00 1.04 19.59
CA GLY A 135 7.61 1.30 20.91
C GLY A 135 8.83 0.42 21.24
N GLY A 136 9.61 0.02 20.23
CA GLY A 136 10.76 -0.87 20.30
C GLY A 136 12.09 -0.19 20.00
N GLN A 137 13.09 -1.01 19.70
CA GLN A 137 14.46 -0.58 19.38
C GLN A 137 14.56 -0.02 17.94
N PRO A 138 15.55 0.85 17.64
CA PRO A 138 15.83 1.28 16.27
C PRO A 138 16.12 0.09 15.34
N VAL A 139 15.51 0.13 14.15
CA VAL A 139 15.70 -0.88 13.10
C VAL A 139 17.05 -0.72 12.41
N LEU A 140 17.54 0.51 12.29
CA LEU A 140 18.90 0.82 11.83
C LEU A 140 19.62 1.62 12.90
N LYS A 141 20.90 1.35 13.12
CA LYS A 141 21.71 1.89 14.22
C LYS A 141 23.05 2.38 13.69
N LYS A 142 23.21 3.70 13.55
CA LYS A 142 24.45 4.37 13.10
C LYS A 142 25.08 3.73 11.85
N VAL A 143 24.27 3.56 10.82
CA VAL A 143 24.70 2.97 9.55
C VAL A 143 25.52 3.98 8.76
N CYS A 144 26.74 3.58 8.38
CA CYS A 144 27.64 4.32 7.51
C CYS A 144 27.96 3.48 6.27
N LEU A 145 27.64 4.00 5.08
CA LEU A 145 27.78 3.32 3.81
C LEU A 145 28.04 4.34 2.70
N THR A 146 28.90 4.02 1.75
CA THR A 146 29.04 4.81 0.52
C THR A 146 28.91 3.89 -0.68
N ALA A 147 28.00 4.21 -1.60
CA ALA A 147 27.85 3.58 -2.90
C ALA A 147 28.29 4.57 -3.98
N SER A 148 29.30 4.19 -4.75
CA SER A 148 29.87 5.00 -5.82
C SER A 148 29.01 4.92 -7.08
N PRO A 149 29.05 5.94 -7.97
CA PRO A 149 28.36 5.91 -9.26
C PRO A 149 28.67 4.64 -10.05
N GLY A 150 27.62 3.98 -10.59
CA GLY A 150 27.75 2.76 -11.38
C GLY A 150 28.07 1.48 -10.59
N GLN A 151 28.26 1.59 -9.27
CA GLN A 151 28.59 0.46 -8.42
C GLN A 151 27.36 -0.42 -8.13
N VAL A 152 27.54 -1.74 -8.15
CA VAL A 152 26.55 -2.71 -7.68
C VAL A 152 26.83 -3.07 -6.22
N VAL A 153 25.95 -2.63 -5.33
CA VAL A 153 26.00 -2.88 -3.89
C VAL A 153 24.97 -3.96 -3.52
N ALA A 154 25.44 -5.12 -3.11
CA ALA A 154 24.61 -6.18 -2.57
C ALA A 154 24.41 -6.01 -1.05
N ILE A 155 23.20 -6.24 -0.56
CA ILE A 155 22.86 -6.17 0.86
C ILE A 155 22.36 -7.54 1.31
N LEU A 156 23.05 -8.12 2.28
CA LEU A 156 22.75 -9.42 2.88
C LEU A 156 22.47 -9.31 4.37
N GLY A 157 21.82 -10.33 4.91
CA GLY A 157 21.50 -10.44 6.33
C GLY A 157 20.23 -11.23 6.57
N ALA A 158 19.99 -11.64 7.81
CA ALA A 158 18.78 -12.37 8.19
C ALA A 158 17.49 -11.56 7.97
N THR A 159 16.35 -12.25 7.92
CA THR A 159 15.03 -11.59 7.92
C THR A 159 14.91 -10.70 9.16
N GLY A 160 14.45 -9.46 8.97
CA GLY A 160 14.35 -8.48 10.06
C GLY A 160 15.63 -7.70 10.38
N SER A 161 16.74 -7.92 9.67
CA SER A 161 17.99 -7.18 9.92
C SER A 161 17.98 -5.70 9.51
N GLY A 162 16.95 -5.25 8.79
CA GLY A 162 16.77 -3.86 8.36
C GLY A 162 17.06 -3.57 6.88
N LYS A 163 17.29 -4.60 6.03
CA LYS A 163 17.67 -4.44 4.60
C LYS A 163 16.68 -3.59 3.79
N SER A 164 15.40 -3.98 3.80
CA SER A 164 14.35 -3.24 3.08
C SER A 164 14.18 -1.82 3.66
N THR A 165 14.35 -1.65 4.97
CA THR A 165 14.34 -0.33 5.61
C THR A 165 15.48 0.54 5.09
N LEU A 166 16.70 0.01 5.00
CA LEU A 166 17.88 0.72 4.50
C LEU A 166 17.65 1.28 3.09
N VAL A 167 17.17 0.44 2.16
CA VAL A 167 16.94 0.89 0.77
C VAL A 167 15.73 1.79 0.63
N ASN A 168 14.70 1.64 1.47
CA ASN A 168 13.50 2.50 1.44
C ASN A 168 13.77 3.94 1.92
N LEU A 169 14.88 4.18 2.62
CA LEU A 169 15.31 5.54 2.98
C LEU A 169 15.84 6.32 1.76
N ILE A 170 16.43 5.64 0.76
CA ILE A 170 17.01 6.27 -0.44
C ILE A 170 15.97 7.07 -1.25
N PRO A 171 14.78 6.53 -1.60
CA PRO A 171 13.71 7.29 -2.25
C PRO A 171 12.93 8.24 -1.30
N ARG A 172 13.42 8.42 -0.06
CA ARG A 172 12.78 9.20 1.01
C ARG A 172 11.32 8.80 1.21
N LEU A 173 11.08 7.49 1.37
CA LEU A 173 9.78 6.96 1.83
C LEU A 173 9.62 7.09 3.34
N TYR A 174 10.74 7.14 4.05
CA TYR A 174 10.85 7.48 5.46
C TYR A 174 12.02 8.45 5.65
N GLU A 175 12.03 9.19 6.75
CA GLU A 175 13.19 10.01 7.14
C GLU A 175 13.97 9.33 8.26
N PRO A 176 15.31 9.40 8.23
CA PRO A 176 16.13 8.90 9.33
C PRO A 176 15.81 9.68 10.63
N THR A 177 15.77 8.96 11.74
CA THR A 177 15.58 9.52 13.08
C THR A 177 16.80 10.32 13.53
N ALA A 178 18.00 9.87 13.15
CA ALA A 178 19.26 10.59 13.33
C ALA A 178 20.23 10.25 12.19
N GLY A 179 21.25 11.10 12.00
CA GLY A 179 22.14 11.02 10.84
C GLY A 179 21.49 11.60 9.59
N ARG A 180 22.15 11.43 8.44
CA ARG A 180 21.66 11.93 7.15
C ARG A 180 22.09 11.05 5.99
N ILE A 181 21.38 11.19 4.87
CA ILE A 181 21.67 10.50 3.62
C ILE A 181 21.91 11.56 2.55
N LEU A 182 22.98 11.41 1.81
CA LEU A 182 23.37 12.31 0.72
C LEU A 182 23.24 11.59 -0.63
N ILE A 183 22.73 12.29 -1.64
CA ILE A 183 22.82 11.89 -3.04
C ILE A 183 23.59 12.96 -3.82
N ASP A 184 24.66 12.58 -4.51
CA ASP A 184 25.58 13.49 -5.21
C ASP A 184 26.04 14.64 -4.29
N GLY A 185 26.31 14.31 -3.01
CA GLY A 185 26.74 15.26 -1.98
C GLY A 185 25.64 16.16 -1.39
N ARG A 186 24.39 16.06 -1.87
CA ARG A 186 23.25 16.84 -1.37
C ARG A 186 22.41 16.02 -0.40
N ASP A 187 22.01 16.60 0.72
CA ASP A 187 21.12 15.95 1.70
C ASP A 187 19.74 15.68 1.09
N LEU A 188 19.22 14.46 1.24
CA LEU A 188 17.89 14.06 0.77
C LEU A 188 16.77 15.03 1.19
N LYS A 189 16.89 15.66 2.36
CA LYS A 189 15.91 16.63 2.86
C LYS A 189 15.82 17.88 1.99
N THR A 190 16.92 18.25 1.35
CA THR A 190 17.04 19.47 0.52
C THR A 190 16.67 19.25 -0.94
N ILE A 191 16.44 18.00 -1.37
CA ILE A 191 16.10 17.65 -2.76
C ILE A 191 14.58 17.54 -2.90
N GLN A 192 14.03 18.11 -3.96
CA GLN A 192 12.61 17.96 -4.28
C GLN A 192 12.26 16.48 -4.51
N LEU A 193 11.20 15.99 -3.86
CA LEU A 193 10.74 14.59 -3.92
C LEU A 193 10.51 14.10 -5.35
N ARG A 194 9.95 14.95 -6.23
CA ARG A 194 9.72 14.59 -7.64
C ARG A 194 11.03 14.37 -8.39
N THR A 195 12.05 15.21 -8.15
CA THR A 195 13.38 15.07 -8.74
C THR A 195 14.07 13.81 -8.20
N LEU A 196 14.04 13.62 -6.88
CA LEU A 196 14.58 12.43 -6.22
C LEU A 196 13.98 11.13 -6.77
N ARG A 197 12.64 11.01 -6.77
CA ARG A 197 11.92 9.79 -7.19
C ARG A 197 11.86 9.60 -8.71
N THR A 198 12.34 10.58 -9.46
CA THR A 198 12.61 10.44 -10.90
C THR A 198 13.94 9.75 -11.14
N ALA A 199 14.96 10.04 -10.33
CA ALA A 199 16.30 9.46 -10.44
C ALA A 199 16.44 8.11 -9.73
N VAL A 200 15.66 7.87 -8.66
CA VAL A 200 15.62 6.60 -7.91
C VAL A 200 14.43 5.76 -8.37
N ARG A 201 14.68 4.51 -8.78
CA ARG A 201 13.63 3.53 -9.09
C ARG A 201 13.80 2.26 -8.27
N ILE A 202 12.68 1.66 -7.88
CA ILE A 202 12.63 0.48 -7.03
C ILE A 202 11.77 -0.61 -7.66
N ALA A 203 12.28 -1.83 -7.65
CA ALA A 203 11.50 -3.05 -7.87
C ALA A 203 11.39 -3.76 -6.51
N LEU A 204 10.15 -3.84 -5.99
CA LEU A 204 9.85 -4.43 -4.68
C LEU A 204 9.66 -5.95 -4.79
N GLN A 205 9.86 -6.64 -3.66
CA GLN A 205 9.67 -8.08 -3.51
C GLN A 205 8.25 -8.49 -3.95
N GLU A 206 7.23 -7.80 -3.41
CA GLU A 206 5.84 -7.93 -3.85
C GLU A 206 5.56 -7.01 -5.03
N SER A 207 5.62 -7.57 -6.23
CA SER A 207 5.33 -6.84 -7.47
C SER A 207 3.83 -6.60 -7.65
N ILE A 208 3.40 -5.34 -7.47
CA ILE A 208 2.03 -4.91 -7.70
C ILE A 208 1.86 -4.43 -9.16
N LEU A 209 0.94 -5.06 -9.87
CA LEU A 209 0.52 -4.68 -11.22
C LEU A 209 -0.87 -4.04 -11.19
N PHE A 210 -1.08 -3.07 -12.07
CA PHE A 210 -2.33 -2.33 -12.21
C PHE A 210 -3.21 -3.00 -13.26
N SER A 211 -4.53 -2.80 -13.13
CA SER A 211 -5.47 -3.20 -14.17
C SER A 211 -5.20 -2.39 -15.45
N GLY A 212 -5.13 -3.08 -16.59
CA GLY A 212 -4.71 -2.53 -17.89
C GLY A 212 -3.81 -3.51 -18.63
N SER A 213 -3.23 -3.09 -19.75
CA SER A 213 -2.34 -3.96 -20.54
C SER A 213 -0.98 -4.19 -19.85
N ILE A 214 -0.26 -5.23 -20.28
CA ILE A 214 1.16 -5.42 -19.90
C ILE A 214 2.00 -4.20 -20.34
N LYS A 215 1.73 -3.69 -21.54
CA LYS A 215 2.37 -2.49 -22.09
C LYS A 215 2.23 -1.28 -21.17
N ASP A 216 1.01 -1.00 -20.72
CA ASP A 216 0.72 0.13 -19.82
C ASP A 216 1.41 -0.04 -18.47
N ASN A 217 1.44 -1.28 -17.98
CA ASN A 217 2.16 -1.63 -16.76
C ASN A 217 3.66 -1.36 -16.88
N ILE A 218 4.28 -1.57 -18.04
CA ILE A 218 5.70 -1.23 -18.24
C ILE A 218 5.86 0.29 -18.40
N ARG A 219 5.00 0.95 -19.20
CA ARG A 219 4.96 2.42 -19.40
C ARG A 219 4.70 3.22 -18.13
N TRP A 220 4.18 2.60 -17.08
CA TRP A 220 4.10 3.23 -15.77
C TRP A 220 5.45 3.76 -15.26
N GLY A 221 6.57 3.17 -15.71
CA GLY A 221 7.91 3.67 -15.43
C GLY A 221 8.31 4.91 -16.25
N LYS A 222 7.75 5.08 -17.46
CA LYS A 222 7.97 6.20 -18.40
C LYS A 222 6.76 6.31 -19.33
N ALA A 223 5.86 7.26 -19.03
CA ALA A 223 4.54 7.35 -19.67
C ALA A 223 4.62 7.61 -21.19
N ASP A 224 5.64 8.33 -21.62
CA ASP A 224 5.95 8.70 -23.01
C ASP A 224 6.84 7.66 -23.72
N ALA A 225 7.06 6.48 -23.13
CA ALA A 225 7.92 5.47 -23.74
C ALA A 225 7.32 4.90 -25.04
N SER A 226 8.15 4.85 -26.08
CA SER A 226 7.84 4.19 -27.34
C SER A 226 7.67 2.68 -27.17
N ASP A 227 6.98 2.02 -28.12
CA ASP A 227 6.81 0.57 -28.12
C ASP A 227 8.17 -0.15 -28.15
N ALA A 228 9.15 0.42 -28.86
CA ALA A 228 10.52 -0.10 -28.91
C ALA A 228 11.21 -0.05 -27.53
N GLU A 229 11.03 1.02 -26.76
CA GLU A 229 11.58 1.11 -25.40
C GLU A 229 10.90 0.12 -24.45
N VAL A 230 9.58 -0.10 -24.60
CA VAL A 230 8.84 -1.11 -23.82
C VAL A 230 9.37 -2.51 -24.13
N VAL A 231 9.60 -2.83 -25.41
CA VAL A 231 10.16 -4.12 -25.82
C VAL A 231 11.59 -4.28 -25.29
N ALA A 232 12.44 -3.27 -25.43
CA ALA A 232 13.83 -3.31 -24.94
C ALA A 232 13.89 -3.51 -23.42
N ALA A 233 13.05 -2.82 -22.65
CA ALA A 233 12.96 -3.00 -21.20
C ALA A 233 12.46 -4.41 -20.83
N ALA A 234 11.47 -4.93 -21.54
CA ALA A 234 11.00 -6.29 -21.34
C ALA A 234 12.05 -7.34 -21.71
N GLN A 235 12.85 -7.14 -22.76
CA GLN A 235 13.95 -8.03 -23.13
C GLN A 235 15.05 -8.02 -22.07
N ALA A 236 15.43 -6.83 -21.58
CA ALA A 236 16.41 -6.67 -20.51
C ALA A 236 15.99 -7.40 -19.22
N ALA A 237 14.70 -7.38 -18.90
CA ALA A 237 14.12 -8.09 -17.76
C ALA A 237 13.76 -9.56 -18.06
N HIS A 238 14.14 -10.09 -19.24
CA HIS A 238 13.77 -11.44 -19.71
C HIS A 238 12.26 -11.74 -19.65
N ALA A 239 11.45 -10.70 -19.85
CA ALA A 239 10.00 -10.76 -19.87
C ALA A 239 9.43 -10.96 -21.28
N HIS A 240 10.17 -10.56 -22.32
CA HIS A 240 9.67 -10.51 -23.70
C HIS A 240 9.07 -11.85 -24.18
N ASP A 241 9.81 -12.95 -24.03
CA ASP A 241 9.40 -14.25 -24.57
C ASP A 241 8.09 -14.75 -23.96
N PHE A 242 7.90 -14.58 -22.64
CA PHE A 242 6.64 -14.98 -22.03
C PHE A 242 5.51 -14.05 -22.43
N ILE A 243 5.77 -12.74 -22.57
CA ILE A 243 4.75 -11.79 -23.01
C ILE A 243 4.27 -12.19 -24.40
N MET A 244 5.18 -12.50 -25.33
CA MET A 244 4.85 -12.94 -26.69
C MET A 244 4.19 -14.32 -26.75
N SER A 245 4.33 -15.14 -25.71
CA SER A 245 3.60 -16.42 -25.61
C SER A 245 2.13 -16.26 -25.21
N LEU A 246 1.72 -15.08 -24.72
CA LEU A 246 0.33 -14.79 -24.39
C LEU A 246 -0.46 -14.48 -25.67
N PRO A 247 -1.77 -14.82 -25.74
CA PRO A 247 -2.58 -14.63 -26.95
C PRO A 247 -2.55 -13.20 -27.50
N ASP A 248 -2.55 -12.19 -26.62
CA ASP A 248 -2.59 -10.78 -27.00
C ASP A 248 -1.23 -10.08 -26.82
N GLY A 249 -0.15 -10.83 -26.56
CA GLY A 249 1.18 -10.26 -26.40
C GLY A 249 1.24 -9.15 -25.34
N TYR A 250 1.79 -8.00 -25.70
CA TYR A 250 1.86 -6.80 -24.85
C TYR A 250 0.50 -6.17 -24.52
N GLU A 251 -0.53 -6.42 -25.35
CA GLU A 251 -1.88 -5.89 -25.16
C GLU A 251 -2.72 -6.76 -24.20
N THR A 252 -2.16 -7.89 -23.74
CA THR A 252 -2.80 -8.77 -22.75
C THR A 252 -3.24 -7.99 -21.52
N GLN A 253 -4.54 -8.08 -21.21
CA GLN A 253 -5.15 -7.37 -20.09
C GLN A 253 -4.87 -8.07 -18.75
N LEU A 254 -4.36 -7.31 -17.79
CA LEU A 254 -4.09 -7.79 -16.44
C LEU A 254 -5.28 -7.48 -15.51
N GLY A 255 -5.75 -8.51 -14.80
CA GLY A 255 -6.70 -8.35 -13.70
C GLY A 255 -6.10 -7.59 -12.51
N ARG A 256 -6.90 -7.27 -11.48
CA ARG A 256 -6.41 -6.62 -10.25
C ARG A 256 -5.18 -7.36 -9.70
N ARG A 257 -4.09 -6.64 -9.41
CA ARG A 257 -2.81 -7.21 -8.93
C ARG A 257 -2.21 -8.30 -9.84
N GLY A 258 -2.59 -8.33 -11.13
CA GLY A 258 -2.07 -9.30 -12.10
C GLY A 258 -2.31 -10.76 -11.71
N VAL A 259 -3.48 -11.11 -11.15
CA VAL A 259 -3.80 -12.48 -10.68
C VAL A 259 -3.50 -13.57 -11.74
N ASN A 260 -3.53 -13.23 -13.02
CA ASN A 260 -3.31 -14.16 -14.13
C ASN A 260 -1.82 -14.48 -14.40
N LEU A 261 -0.88 -13.89 -13.65
CA LEU A 261 0.56 -14.08 -13.84
C LEU A 261 1.20 -14.81 -12.64
N SER A 262 2.24 -15.60 -12.93
CA SER A 262 3.08 -16.20 -11.88
C SER A 262 3.91 -15.14 -11.15
N GLY A 263 4.42 -15.47 -9.95
CA GLY A 263 5.26 -14.55 -9.17
C GLY A 263 6.48 -14.04 -9.96
N GLY A 264 7.22 -14.95 -10.61
CA GLY A 264 8.38 -14.59 -11.43
C GLY A 264 8.02 -13.77 -12.68
N GLN A 265 6.84 -13.94 -13.28
CA GLN A 265 6.37 -13.07 -14.36
C GLN A 265 6.09 -11.65 -13.85
N LYS A 266 5.44 -11.50 -12.69
CA LYS A 266 5.18 -10.19 -12.09
C LYS A 266 6.49 -9.46 -11.73
N GLN A 267 7.44 -10.18 -11.16
CA GLN A 267 8.77 -9.66 -10.83
C GLN A 267 9.51 -9.14 -12.07
N ARG A 268 9.54 -9.91 -13.16
CA ARG A 268 10.13 -9.47 -14.43
C ARG A 268 9.46 -8.22 -15.01
N LEU A 269 8.13 -8.11 -14.92
CA LEU A 269 7.42 -6.88 -15.32
C LEU A 269 7.74 -5.68 -14.43
N ALA A 270 7.88 -5.88 -13.12
CA ALA A 270 8.27 -4.82 -12.19
C ALA A 270 9.70 -4.33 -12.46
N ILE A 271 10.62 -5.25 -12.77
CA ILE A 271 11.99 -4.91 -13.20
C ILE A 271 11.94 -4.11 -14.50
N ALA A 272 11.21 -4.58 -15.53
CA ALA A 272 11.04 -3.86 -16.79
C ALA A 272 10.50 -2.43 -16.57
N ARG A 273 9.50 -2.27 -15.70
CA ARG A 273 8.96 -0.96 -15.28
C ARG A 273 10.00 -0.08 -14.58
N ALA A 274 10.87 -0.65 -13.74
CA ALA A 274 11.88 0.12 -13.04
C ALA A 274 12.98 0.62 -14.00
N ILE A 275 13.38 -0.20 -14.97
CA ILE A 275 14.53 0.08 -15.84
C ILE A 275 14.22 0.88 -17.10
N ILE A 276 12.95 0.96 -17.53
CA ILE A 276 12.57 1.66 -18.77
C ILE A 276 13.01 3.14 -18.79
N LYS A 277 13.12 3.77 -17.61
CA LYS A 277 13.54 5.17 -17.48
C LYS A 277 15.06 5.36 -17.37
N LYS A 278 15.85 4.28 -17.28
CA LYS A 278 17.31 4.30 -17.05
C LYS A 278 17.69 5.21 -15.87
N PRO A 279 17.32 4.82 -14.63
CA PRO A 279 17.55 5.65 -13.45
C PRO A 279 19.05 5.81 -13.13
N SER A 280 19.41 6.86 -12.40
CA SER A 280 20.76 7.00 -11.80
C SER A 280 20.94 6.04 -10.63
N ILE A 281 19.86 5.70 -9.92
CA ILE A 281 19.88 4.75 -8.81
C ILE A 281 18.75 3.72 -8.98
N LEU A 282 19.12 2.44 -9.02
CA LEU A 282 18.19 1.32 -9.11
C LEU A 282 18.23 0.49 -7.82
N ILE A 283 17.07 0.16 -7.28
CA ILE A 283 16.92 -0.70 -6.11
C ILE A 283 16.14 -1.95 -6.50
N LEU A 284 16.71 -3.12 -6.25
CA LEU A 284 16.10 -4.43 -6.44
C LEU A 284 15.93 -5.09 -5.07
N ASP A 285 14.75 -4.95 -4.46
CA ASP A 285 14.44 -5.51 -3.15
C ASP A 285 13.87 -6.91 -3.31
N ASP A 286 14.73 -7.94 -3.32
CA ASP A 286 14.35 -9.34 -3.49
C ASP A 286 13.45 -9.60 -4.71
N SER A 287 13.64 -8.80 -5.77
CA SER A 287 12.79 -8.78 -6.96
C SER A 287 13.06 -9.94 -7.92
N THR A 288 13.92 -10.89 -7.57
CA THR A 288 14.24 -12.11 -8.34
C THR A 288 13.96 -13.41 -7.56
N SER A 289 13.43 -13.34 -6.34
CA SER A 289 13.21 -14.52 -5.49
C SER A 289 12.26 -15.57 -6.07
N ALA A 290 11.25 -15.13 -6.85
CA ALA A 290 10.27 -16.00 -7.50
C ALA A 290 10.68 -16.35 -8.95
N VAL A 291 11.90 -16.00 -9.35
CA VAL A 291 12.49 -16.31 -10.66
C VAL A 291 13.46 -17.50 -10.51
N ASP A 292 13.54 -18.34 -11.53
CA ASP A 292 14.50 -19.44 -11.57
C ASP A 292 15.95 -18.92 -11.71
N LEU A 293 16.93 -19.70 -11.23
CA LEU A 293 18.33 -19.28 -11.16
C LEU A 293 18.91 -18.86 -12.52
N LYS A 294 18.52 -19.54 -13.62
CA LYS A 294 19.02 -19.22 -14.96
C LYS A 294 18.49 -17.86 -15.41
N THR A 295 17.20 -17.62 -15.27
CA THR A 295 16.58 -16.34 -15.63
C THR A 295 17.09 -15.20 -14.75
N GLU A 296 17.28 -15.44 -13.44
CA GLU A 296 17.88 -14.48 -12.51
C GLU A 296 19.28 -14.04 -12.95
N TYR A 297 20.16 -15.00 -13.24
CA TYR A 297 21.51 -14.73 -13.76
C TYR A 297 21.48 -13.92 -15.06
N LEU A 298 20.60 -14.28 -15.99
CA LEU A 298 20.47 -13.58 -17.27
C LEU A 298 19.97 -12.13 -17.10
N ILE A 299 19.07 -11.88 -16.14
CA ILE A 299 18.62 -10.52 -15.79
C ILE A 299 19.79 -9.72 -15.23
N GLN A 300 20.57 -10.27 -14.30
CA GLN A 300 21.73 -9.58 -13.72
C GLN A 300 22.77 -9.21 -14.78
N GLN A 301 23.05 -10.14 -15.70
CA GLN A 301 23.94 -9.90 -16.85
C GLN A 301 23.42 -8.80 -17.79
N SER A 302 22.11 -8.77 -18.06
CA SER A 302 21.48 -7.69 -18.83
C SER A 302 21.61 -6.34 -18.11
N LEU A 303 21.34 -6.30 -16.81
CA LEU A 303 21.42 -5.06 -16.01
C LEU A 303 22.84 -4.53 -15.95
N LYS A 304 23.84 -5.38 -15.68
CA LYS A 304 25.26 -4.99 -15.65
C LYS A 304 25.73 -4.37 -16.97
N LYS A 305 25.20 -4.83 -18.11
CA LYS A 305 25.51 -4.28 -19.43
C LYS A 305 24.79 -2.96 -19.73
N LEU A 306 23.51 -2.88 -19.38
CA LEU A 306 22.64 -1.75 -19.73
C LEU A 306 22.76 -0.57 -18.76
N MET A 307 23.21 -0.83 -17.53
CA MET A 307 23.15 0.11 -16.41
C MET A 307 24.53 0.36 -15.80
N LYS A 308 25.58 0.44 -16.64
CA LYS A 308 26.98 0.65 -16.20
C LYS A 308 27.19 1.93 -15.39
N GLU A 309 26.37 2.95 -15.63
CA GLU A 309 26.45 4.25 -14.95
C GLU A 309 25.41 4.37 -13.82
N THR A 310 24.58 3.35 -13.61
CA THR A 310 23.53 3.35 -12.58
C THR A 310 24.06 2.69 -11.33
N THR A 311 24.00 3.39 -10.21
CA THR A 311 24.25 2.78 -8.89
C THR A 311 23.13 1.81 -8.57
N CYS A 312 23.45 0.54 -8.32
CA CYS A 312 22.47 -0.52 -8.12
C CYS A 312 22.55 -1.06 -6.69
N PHE A 313 21.42 -1.11 -5.98
CA PHE A 313 21.29 -1.78 -4.69
C PHE A 313 20.49 -3.06 -4.88
N ILE A 314 21.08 -4.20 -4.50
CA ILE A 314 20.42 -5.50 -4.61
C ILE A 314 20.28 -6.10 -3.21
N ILE A 315 19.05 -6.25 -2.74
CA ILE A 315 18.78 -7.06 -1.55
C ILE A 315 18.63 -8.50 -2.03
N ALA A 316 19.56 -9.34 -1.63
CA ALA A 316 19.58 -10.74 -2.00
C ALA A 316 19.33 -11.63 -0.78
N GLN A 317 18.64 -12.74 -1.00
CA GLN A 317 18.57 -13.85 -0.05
C GLN A 317 19.48 -15.01 -0.44
N ARG A 318 19.97 -15.02 -1.69
CA ARG A 318 20.82 -16.06 -2.27
C ARG A 318 22.22 -15.52 -2.53
N ILE A 319 23.24 -16.33 -2.22
CA ILE A 319 24.65 -15.99 -2.46
C ILE A 319 24.90 -15.74 -3.95
N SER A 320 24.27 -16.51 -4.83
CA SER A 320 24.44 -16.40 -6.29
C SER A 320 24.18 -15.00 -6.81
N ALA A 321 23.26 -14.25 -6.18
CA ALA A 321 22.93 -12.89 -6.58
C ALA A 321 23.93 -11.84 -6.11
N VAL A 322 24.85 -12.19 -5.21
CA VAL A 322 25.84 -11.25 -4.66
C VAL A 322 27.27 -11.48 -5.15
N LEU A 323 27.54 -12.64 -5.77
CA LEU A 323 28.89 -12.99 -6.27
C LEU A 323 29.43 -11.98 -7.29
N GLU A 324 28.54 -11.33 -8.05
CA GLU A 324 28.91 -10.36 -9.07
C GLU A 324 28.84 -8.89 -8.61
N ALA A 325 28.53 -8.65 -7.33
CA ALA A 325 28.45 -7.30 -6.78
C ALA A 325 29.86 -6.73 -6.53
N ASP A 326 30.04 -5.45 -6.81
CA ASP A 326 31.31 -4.75 -6.55
C ASP A 326 31.54 -4.53 -5.05
N GLN A 327 30.47 -4.50 -4.26
CA GLN A 327 30.53 -4.41 -2.79
C GLN A 327 29.36 -5.16 -2.17
N ILE A 328 29.63 -5.89 -1.10
CA ILE A 328 28.66 -6.64 -0.32
C ILE A 328 28.60 -6.04 1.08
N ILE A 329 27.40 -5.73 1.55
CA ILE A 329 27.11 -5.20 2.88
C ILE A 329 26.37 -6.25 3.68
N LEU A 330 26.94 -6.63 4.83
CA LEU A 330 26.32 -7.55 5.78
C LEU A 330 25.63 -6.75 6.87
N LEU A 331 24.32 -6.90 6.96
CA LEU A 331 23.48 -6.20 7.90
C LEU A 331 22.93 -7.18 8.94
N GLU A 332 23.22 -6.93 10.21
CA GLU A 332 22.77 -7.71 11.35
C GLU A 332 22.23 -6.79 12.45
N GLU A 333 21.02 -7.07 12.93
CA GLU A 333 20.33 -6.27 13.97
C GLU A 333 20.39 -4.74 13.77
N GLY A 334 20.33 -4.29 12.52
CA GLY A 334 20.36 -2.88 12.15
C GLY A 334 21.75 -2.25 12.05
N LYS A 335 22.82 -3.02 12.15
CA LYS A 335 24.21 -2.55 12.04
C LYS A 335 24.91 -3.22 10.86
N ILE A 336 25.84 -2.50 10.25
CA ILE A 336 26.75 -3.10 9.26
C ILE A 336 27.85 -3.84 10.03
N VAL A 337 27.90 -5.16 9.86
CA VAL A 337 28.88 -6.05 10.50
C VAL A 337 29.97 -6.51 9.53
N GLY A 338 29.83 -6.21 8.24
CA GLY A 338 30.83 -6.48 7.22
C GLY A 338 30.58 -5.65 5.96
N SER A 339 31.65 -5.23 5.30
CA SER A 339 31.64 -4.54 4.02
C SER A 339 32.90 -4.91 3.26
N GLY A 340 32.77 -5.36 2.03
CA GLY A 340 33.90 -5.74 1.16
C GLY A 340 33.41 -6.46 -0.08
N ASP A 341 34.34 -6.98 -0.88
CA ASP A 341 33.99 -7.91 -1.96
C ASP A 341 33.78 -9.35 -1.45
N HIS A 342 33.42 -10.26 -2.36
CA HIS A 342 33.19 -11.67 -2.03
C HIS A 342 34.44 -12.34 -1.43
N GLU A 343 35.61 -12.13 -2.02
CA GLU A 343 36.84 -12.79 -1.58
C GLU A 343 37.31 -12.28 -0.22
N GLU A 344 37.21 -10.97 0.00
CA GLU A 344 37.51 -10.32 1.27
C GLU A 344 36.61 -10.87 2.38
N LEU A 345 35.29 -10.81 2.20
CA LEU A 345 34.34 -11.26 3.21
C LEU A 345 34.45 -12.76 3.50
N LEU A 346 34.73 -13.58 2.47
CA LEU A 346 34.94 -15.02 2.66
C LEU A 346 36.18 -15.32 3.48
N ARG A 347 37.21 -14.46 3.46
CA ARG A 347 38.43 -14.65 4.28
C ARG A 347 38.27 -14.16 5.72
N VAL A 348 37.60 -13.02 5.93
CA VAL A 348 37.64 -12.31 7.22
C VAL A 348 36.35 -12.33 8.03
N ASN A 349 35.21 -12.68 7.43
CA ASN A 349 33.91 -12.56 8.10
C ASN A 349 33.23 -13.92 8.31
N SER A 350 33.17 -14.38 9.55
CA SER A 350 32.56 -15.68 9.91
C SER A 350 31.07 -15.74 9.58
N ILE A 351 30.33 -14.63 9.73
CA ILE A 351 28.90 -14.58 9.41
C ILE A 351 28.70 -14.78 7.91
N TYR A 352 29.55 -14.16 7.09
CA TYR A 352 29.52 -14.39 5.65
C TYR A 352 29.84 -15.83 5.29
N GLN A 353 30.89 -16.40 5.89
CA GLN A 353 31.27 -17.80 5.70
C GLN A 353 30.08 -18.73 5.99
N ASP A 354 29.40 -18.54 7.12
CA ASP A 354 28.22 -19.33 7.52
C ASP A 354 27.07 -19.21 6.52
N ILE A 355 26.85 -18.02 5.95
CA ILE A 355 25.85 -17.82 4.89
C ILE A 355 26.26 -18.52 3.60
N THR A 356 27.55 -18.58 3.28
CA THR A 356 28.07 -19.15 2.03
C THR A 356 28.22 -20.68 2.02
N VAL A 357 28.35 -21.31 3.18
CA VAL A 357 28.48 -22.76 3.29
C VAL A 357 27.08 -23.40 3.17
N PRO A 358 26.85 -24.32 2.20
CA PRO A 358 25.58 -25.04 2.11
C PRO A 358 25.32 -25.81 3.41
N PRO A 359 24.08 -25.89 3.91
CA PRO A 359 23.78 -26.79 5.02
C PRO A 359 24.14 -28.23 4.60
N LEU A 360 24.94 -28.90 5.43
CA LEU A 360 25.39 -30.29 5.27
C LEU A 360 24.21 -31.27 5.16
#